data_AF-A0AAV1IXA6-F1
#
_entry.id   AF-A0AAV1IXA6-F1
#
_cell.length_a   1.000
_cell.length_b   1.000
_cell.length_c   1.000
_cell.angle_alpha   90.00
_cell.angle_beta   90.00
_cell.angle_gamma   90.00
#
_symmetry.space_group_name_H-M   'P 1'
#
loop_
_entity.id
_entity.type
_entity.pdbx_description
1 polymer ?
#
loop_
_entity_poly.entity_id
_entity_poly.type
_entity_poly.pdbx_seq_one_letter_code
_entity_poly.pdbx_strand_id
1 'polypeptide(L)'
;MSIPTLPVVPLQTRKLLVNCVSRQMFPQMKFRVSGLDAKAKYILLLDIVAADDYRYKFHNSRWMVAGKADPEMPKRMYIHPDSPSTGEQWMQKVVSFHKLKLTNNISDKHGFVSTNFDIL
;
A
#
# COMPACT_ATOMS: atom_id res chain seq x y z
N MET A 1 8.27 6.84 -19.59
CA MET A 1 8.80 5.84 -18.64
C MET A 1 7.60 5.20 -17.96
N SER A 2 7.05 4.18 -18.59
CA SER A 2 5.82 3.50 -18.19
C SER A 2 6.13 2.60 -17.00
N ILE A 3 5.64 2.96 -15.82
CA ILE A 3 5.68 2.08 -14.65
C ILE A 3 4.72 0.93 -14.99
N PRO A 4 5.18 -0.32 -15.13
CA PRO A 4 4.28 -1.43 -15.33
C PRO A 4 3.43 -1.57 -14.07
N THR A 5 2.14 -1.28 -14.19
CA THR A 5 1.13 -1.63 -13.19
C THR A 5 1.09 -3.15 -13.14
N LEU A 6 1.86 -3.74 -12.22
CA LEU A 6 1.70 -5.14 -11.89
C LEU A 6 0.28 -5.30 -11.35
N PRO A 7 -0.57 -6.14 -11.97
CA PRO A 7 -1.82 -6.52 -11.31
C PRO A 7 -1.41 -7.13 -9.99
N VAL A 8 -1.90 -6.56 -8.89
CA VAL A 8 -1.82 -7.20 -7.57
C VAL A 8 -2.74 -8.40 -7.64
N VAL A 9 -2.26 -9.48 -8.27
CA VAL A 9 -2.86 -10.79 -8.14
C VAL A 9 -2.72 -11.13 -6.66
N PRO A 10 -3.83 -11.32 -5.92
CA PRO A 10 -3.74 -11.70 -4.52
C PRO A 10 -3.08 -13.08 -4.47
N LEU A 11 -1.78 -13.07 -4.19
CA LEU A 11 -0.98 -14.25 -3.90
C LEU A 11 -1.69 -15.01 -2.78
N GLN A 12 -2.29 -16.15 -3.15
CA GLN A 12 -2.61 -17.31 -2.32
C GLN A 12 -2.86 -16.99 -0.82
N THR A 13 -4.12 -16.65 -0.52
CA THR A 13 -4.82 -16.98 0.75
C THR A 13 -3.98 -16.98 2.03
N ARG A 14 -3.58 -15.81 2.52
CA ARG A 14 -3.57 -15.59 3.98
C ARG A 14 -4.86 -14.90 4.35
N LYS A 15 -5.80 -15.67 4.92
CA LYS A 15 -7.04 -15.20 5.57
C LYS A 15 -6.73 -13.93 6.36
N LEU A 16 -7.11 -12.77 5.83
CA LEU A 16 -7.10 -11.51 6.54
C LEU A 16 -8.27 -11.58 7.53
N LEU A 17 -8.01 -12.05 8.75
CA LEU A 17 -9.00 -12.07 9.82
C LEU A 17 -9.46 -10.62 10.10
N VAL A 18 -10.76 -10.38 9.90
CA VAL A 18 -11.44 -9.08 9.83
C VAL A 18 -11.53 -8.30 11.17
N ASN A 19 -10.82 -8.72 12.23
CA ASN A 19 -10.96 -8.10 13.58
C ASN A 19 -9.72 -7.40 14.15
N CYS A 20 -8.79 -6.88 13.33
CA CYS A 20 -7.70 -6.05 13.85
C CYS A 20 -7.65 -4.68 13.16
N VAL A 21 -7.88 -3.64 13.97
CA VAL A 21 -8.03 -2.21 13.63
C VAL A 21 -6.87 -1.61 12.81
N SER A 22 -5.72 -2.28 12.78
CA SER A 22 -4.66 -2.00 11.81
C SER A 22 -3.79 -3.24 11.61
N ARG A 23 -3.34 -3.49 10.37
CA ARG A 23 -2.41 -4.59 10.08
C ARG A 23 -1.24 -4.10 9.24
N GLN A 24 -0.07 -4.65 9.53
CA GLN A 24 1.13 -4.45 8.73
C GLN A 24 1.01 -5.25 7.43
N MET A 25 1.40 -4.67 6.30
CA MET A 25 1.42 -5.41 5.02
C MET A 25 2.40 -6.58 5.06
N PHE A 26 1.95 -7.72 4.53
CA PHE A 26 2.76 -8.90 4.28
C PHE A 26 2.51 -9.40 2.85
N PRO A 27 3.55 -9.68 2.05
CA PRO A 27 4.97 -9.54 2.36
C PRO A 27 5.40 -8.07 2.56
N GLN A 28 6.49 -7.84 3.29
CA GLN A 28 7.02 -6.50 3.52
C GLN A 28 7.46 -5.88 2.19
N MET A 29 6.98 -4.66 1.90
CA MET A 29 7.42 -3.93 0.71
C MET A 29 8.81 -3.34 0.91
N LYS A 30 9.77 -3.86 0.15
CA LYS A 30 11.19 -3.52 0.20
C LYS A 30 11.67 -3.15 -1.21
N PHE A 31 12.39 -2.06 -1.34
CA PHE A 31 12.86 -1.53 -2.60
C PHE A 31 14.35 -1.20 -2.53
N ARG A 32 15.11 -1.58 -3.56
CA ARG A 32 16.47 -1.09 -3.75
C ARG A 32 16.40 0.05 -4.77
N VAL A 33 16.83 1.24 -4.35
CA VAL A 33 16.84 2.43 -5.20
C VAL A 33 18.22 2.60 -5.79
N SER A 34 18.31 3.03 -7.05
CA SER A 34 19.57 3.30 -7.75
C SER A 34 19.37 4.43 -8.77
N GLY A 35 20.45 5.10 -9.17
CA GLY A 35 20.42 6.17 -10.19
C GLY A 35 19.96 7.54 -9.69
N LEU A 36 19.92 7.78 -8.37
CA LEU A 36 19.66 9.11 -7.81
C LEU A 36 20.94 9.95 -7.77
N ASP A 37 20.81 11.27 -7.92
CA ASP A 37 21.92 12.19 -7.62
C ASP A 37 22.29 12.10 -6.13
N ALA A 38 23.55 11.77 -5.84
CA ALA A 38 24.09 11.62 -4.50
C ALA A 38 23.88 12.86 -3.61
N LYS A 39 23.95 14.07 -4.18
CA LYS A 39 23.90 15.33 -3.42
C LYS A 39 22.49 15.92 -3.28
N ALA A 40 21.56 15.50 -4.13
CA ALA A 40 20.18 15.98 -4.08
C ALA A 40 19.41 15.30 -2.93
N LYS A 41 18.43 16.03 -2.36
CA LYS A 41 17.52 15.52 -1.33
C LYS A 41 16.24 15.00 -1.97
N TYR A 42 15.82 13.80 -1.57
CA TYR A 42 14.61 13.14 -2.03
C TYR A 42 13.70 12.80 -0.87
N ILE A 43 12.40 12.86 -1.12
CA ILE A 43 11.35 12.36 -0.25
C ILE A 43 10.79 11.11 -0.92
N LEU A 44 10.80 9.99 -0.20
CA LEU A 44 10.10 8.79 -0.64
C LEU A 44 8.76 8.69 0.08
N LEU A 45 7.71 8.48 -0.71
CA LEU A 45 6.37 8.24 -0.23
C LEU A 45 5.76 7.05 -0.93
N LEU A 46 4.75 6.47 -0.31
CA LEU A 46 3.98 5.37 -0.82
C LEU A 46 2.50 5.74 -0.76
N ASP A 47 1.81 5.54 -1.87
CA ASP A 47 0.37 5.71 -1.99
C ASP A 47 -0.27 4.37 -2.38
N ILE A 48 -1.49 4.12 -1.92
CA ILE A 48 -2.27 2.94 -2.25
C ILE A 48 -3.54 3.42 -2.94
N VAL A 49 -3.64 3.08 -4.22
CA VAL A 49 -4.79 3.42 -5.07
C VAL A 49 -5.58 2.16 -5.36
N ALA A 50 -6.90 2.32 -5.48
CA ALA A 50 -7.76 1.25 -5.96
C ALA A 50 -7.31 0.85 -7.38
N ALA A 51 -7.28 -0.46 -7.64
CA ALA A 51 -6.93 -0.97 -8.96
C ALA A 51 -8.09 -0.79 -9.96
N ASP A 52 -9.32 -0.82 -9.47
CA ASP A 52 -10.55 -0.63 -10.23
C ASP A 52 -11.68 -0.09 -9.33
N ASP A 53 -12.81 0.24 -9.98
CA ASP A 53 -14.02 0.73 -9.32
C ASP A 53 -15.04 -0.40 -9.05
N TYR A 54 -14.57 -1.64 -8.83
CA TYR A 54 -15.45 -2.78 -8.57
C TYR A 54 -15.36 -3.28 -7.13
N ARG A 55 -16.52 -3.66 -6.59
CA ARG A 55 -16.59 -4.42 -5.34
C ARG A 55 -16.53 -5.91 -5.66
N TYR A 56 -15.64 -6.64 -5.02
CA TYR A 56 -15.49 -8.08 -5.20
C TYR A 56 -16.08 -8.87 -4.04
N LYS A 57 -16.64 -10.05 -4.35
CA LYS A 57 -17.01 -11.08 -3.37
C LYS A 57 -16.30 -12.38 -3.69
N PHE A 58 -15.90 -13.10 -2.66
CA PHE A 58 -15.31 -14.43 -2.83
C PHE A 58 -16.38 -15.50 -2.67
N HIS A 59 -16.67 -16.24 -3.74
CA HIS A 59 -17.67 -17.29 -3.74
C HIS A 59 -17.21 -18.47 -4.60
N ASN A 60 -17.41 -19.70 -4.12
CA ASN A 60 -16.99 -20.94 -4.79
C ASN A 60 -15.52 -20.91 -5.26
N SER A 61 -14.63 -20.47 -4.38
CA SER A 61 -13.19 -20.35 -4.66
C SER A 61 -12.84 -19.40 -5.82
N ARG A 62 -13.73 -18.46 -6.15
CA ARG A 62 -13.52 -17.47 -7.22
C ARG A 62 -13.90 -16.07 -6.74
N TRP A 63 -13.16 -15.09 -7.22
CA TRP A 63 -13.51 -13.68 -7.07
C TRP A 63 -14.56 -13.32 -8.13
N MET A 64 -15.67 -12.73 -7.70
CA MET A 64 -16.73 -12.27 -8.58
C MET A 64 -17.05 -10.81 -8.30
N VAL A 65 -17.37 -10.05 -9.34
CA VAL A 65 -17.85 -8.67 -9.18
C VAL A 65 -19.23 -8.71 -8.52
N ALA A 66 -19.36 -7.98 -7.40
CA ALA A 66 -20.56 -7.84 -6.61
C ALA A 66 -21.27 -6.50 -6.84
N GLY A 67 -20.61 -5.52 -7.45
CA GLY A 67 -21.17 -4.20 -7.75
C GLY A 67 -20.10 -3.14 -7.95
N LYS A 68 -20.52 -1.88 -7.85
CA LYS A 68 -19.61 -0.71 -7.86
C LYS A 68 -18.86 -0.60 -6.53
N ALA A 69 -17.60 -0.18 -6.58
CA ALA A 69 -16.81 0.09 -5.39
C ALA A 69 -17.47 1.16 -4.50
N ASP A 70 -17.25 1.05 -3.20
CA ASP A 70 -17.63 2.07 -2.22
C ASP A 70 -16.89 3.39 -2.51
N PRO A 71 -17.41 4.54 -2.07
CA PRO A 71 -16.78 5.84 -2.29
C PRO A 71 -15.29 5.81 -1.91
N GLU A 72 -14.46 6.42 -2.77
CA GLU A 72 -13.00 6.43 -2.59
C GLU A 72 -12.65 7.03 -1.22
N MET A 73 -11.92 6.26 -0.39
CA MET A 73 -11.46 6.75 0.91
C MET A 73 -10.50 7.93 0.72
N PRO A 74 -10.42 8.87 1.68
CA PRO A 74 -9.42 9.92 1.64
C PRO A 74 -8.02 9.33 1.49
N LYS A 75 -7.37 9.60 0.35
CA LYS A 75 -6.01 9.12 0.06
C LYS A 75 -5.05 9.68 1.09
N ARG A 76 -4.46 8.81 1.89
CA ARG A 76 -3.38 9.17 2.81
C ARG A 76 -2.09 8.60 2.27
N MET A 77 -1.21 9.49 1.83
CA MET A 77 0.15 9.14 1.44
C MET A 77 0.97 8.83 2.70
N TYR A 78 1.72 7.73 2.67
CA TYR A 78 2.71 7.44 3.71
C TYR A 78 4.08 7.94 3.29
N ILE A 79 4.61 8.91 4.01
CA ILE A 79 5.97 9.40 3.80
C ILE A 79 6.94 8.51 4.59
N HIS A 80 8.00 8.04 3.94
CA HIS A 80 9.02 7.23 4.59
C HIS A 80 9.71 8.05 5.70
N PRO A 81 9.90 7.50 6.92
CA PRO A 81 10.42 8.25 8.07
C PRO A 81 11.82 8.81 7.87
N ASP A 82 12.64 8.17 7.02
CA ASP A 82 13.96 8.67 6.66
C ASP A 82 13.90 9.88 5.69
N SER A 83 12.73 10.30 5.23
CA SER A 83 12.58 11.48 4.38
C SER A 83 12.61 12.79 5.19
N PRO A 84 13.18 13.88 4.65
CA PRO A 84 14.00 13.93 3.44
C PRO A 84 15.42 13.39 3.68
N SER A 85 15.94 12.59 2.74
CA SER A 85 17.32 12.06 2.76
C SER A 85 18.01 12.27 1.41
N THR A 86 19.34 12.22 1.38
CA THR A 86 20.09 12.36 0.14
C THR A 86 19.96 11.13 -0.76
N GLY A 87 20.17 11.30 -2.07
CA GLY A 87 20.17 10.16 -3.01
C GLY A 87 21.18 9.09 -2.62
N GLU A 88 22.34 9.49 -2.10
CA GLU A 88 23.36 8.57 -1.57
C GLU A 88 22.81 7.71 -0.43
N GLN A 89 22.16 8.32 0.56
CA GLN A 89 21.56 7.61 1.69
C GLN A 89 20.45 6.64 1.24
N TRP A 90 19.65 7.02 0.26
CA TRP A 90 18.59 6.17 -0.28
C TRP A 90 19.13 4.96 -1.05
N MET A 91 20.25 5.13 -1.77
CA MET A 91 20.86 4.05 -2.55
C MET A 91 21.74 3.12 -1.70
N GLN A 92 22.19 3.57 -0.52
CA GLN A 92 23.09 2.80 0.36
C GLN A 92 22.44 1.54 0.93
N LYS A 93 21.12 1.59 1.21
CA LYS A 93 20.39 0.50 1.88
C LYS A 93 19.05 0.22 1.19
N VAL A 94 18.49 -0.96 1.46
CA VAL A 94 17.14 -1.31 1.02
C VAL A 94 16.13 -0.48 1.80
N VAL A 95 15.27 0.25 1.09
CA VAL A 95 14.17 1.04 1.65
C VAL A 95 13.02 0.09 2.00
N SER A 96 12.48 0.19 3.21
CA SER A 96 11.48 -0.75 3.73
C SER A 96 10.29 -0.03 4.34
N PHE A 97 9.10 -0.23 3.77
CA PHE A 97 7.84 0.32 4.25
C PHE A 97 7.18 -0.55 5.34
N HIS A 98 8.00 -1.25 6.14
CA HIS A 98 7.52 -2.16 7.19
C HIS A 98 6.70 -1.46 8.29
N LYS A 99 6.88 -0.16 8.51
CA LYS A 99 6.10 0.61 9.49
C LYS A 99 4.73 1.06 8.95
N LEU A 100 4.46 0.83 7.66
CA LEU A 100 3.16 1.11 7.07
C LEU A 100 2.10 0.21 7.69
N LYS A 101 1.03 0.82 8.16
CA LYS A 101 -0.16 0.15 8.64
C LYS A 101 -1.35 0.54 7.77
N LEU A 102 -2.12 -0.47 7.39
CA LEU A 102 -3.39 -0.29 6.69
C LEU A 102 -4.53 -0.31 7.71
N THR A 103 -5.53 0.53 7.48
CA THR A 103 -6.77 0.55 8.26
C THR A 103 -7.98 0.64 7.33
N ASN A 104 -9.09 0.04 7.71
CA ASN A 104 -10.39 0.21 7.06
C ASN A 104 -11.23 1.33 7.73
N ASN A 105 -10.69 2.00 8.76
CA ASN A 105 -11.40 3.07 9.46
C ASN A 105 -11.20 4.42 8.75
N ILE A 106 -12.26 4.89 8.07
CA ILE A 106 -12.35 6.23 7.43
C ILE A 106 -12.09 7.40 8.38
N SER A 107 -12.27 7.19 9.69
CA SER A 107 -12.13 8.20 10.74
C SER A 107 -10.80 8.10 11.51
N ASP A 108 -9.87 7.26 11.06
CA ASP A 108 -8.63 7.04 11.79
C ASP A 108 -7.84 8.35 11.95
N LYS A 109 -7.49 8.70 13.19
CA LYS A 109 -6.69 9.89 13.52
C LYS A 109 -5.18 9.60 13.60
N HIS A 110 -4.79 8.33 13.48
CA HIS A 110 -3.40 7.89 13.68
C HIS A 110 -2.53 7.99 12.41
N GLY A 111 -3.09 8.48 11.29
CA GLY A 111 -2.34 8.67 10.05
C GLY A 111 -2.09 7.37 9.29
N PHE A 112 -2.83 6.29 9.58
CA PHE A 112 -2.72 5.06 8.80
C PHE A 112 -3.30 5.23 7.40
N VAL A 113 -2.76 4.45 6.46
CA VAL A 113 -3.26 4.46 5.09
C VAL A 113 -4.59 3.73 5.07
N SER A 114 -5.64 4.47 4.72
CA SER A 114 -7.02 3.98 4.69
C SER A 114 -7.25 3.20 3.41
N THR A 115 -7.76 1.97 3.54
CA THR A 115 -8.02 1.07 2.41
C THR A 115 -9.31 0.30 2.61
N ASN A 116 -10.17 0.25 1.59
CA ASN A 116 -11.41 -0.53 1.56
C ASN A 116 -11.14 -2.04 1.31
N PHE A 117 -10.26 -2.68 2.08
CA PHE A 117 -10.01 -4.13 2.00
C PHE A 117 -10.98 -4.95 2.87
N ASP A 118 -12.26 -4.55 2.92
CA ASP A 118 -13.28 -5.35 3.58
C ASP A 118 -13.63 -6.55 2.69
N ILE A 119 -12.86 -7.61 2.83
CA ILE A 119 -13.19 -8.94 2.31
C ILE A 119 -14.21 -9.54 3.28
N LEU A 120 -15.50 -9.47 2.93
CA LEU A 120 -16.55 -10.30 3.53
C LEU A 120 -16.49 -11.73 2.95
#